data_AF-A0A1S3ZQB7-F1
#
_entry.id   AF-A0A1S3ZQB7-F1
#
_cell.length_a   1.000
_cell.length_b   1.000
_cell.length_c   1.000
_cell.angle_alpha   90.00
_cell.angle_beta   90.00
_cell.angle_gamma   90.00
#
_symmetry.space_group_name_H-M   'P 1'
#
loop_
_entity.id
_entity.type
_entity.pdbx_description
1 polymer ?
#
loop_
_entity_poly.entity_id
_entity_poly.type
_entity_poly.pdbx_seq_one_letter_code
_entity_poly.pdbx_strand_id
1 'polypeptide(L)'
;MLLEEQKNSGDSVMSERGTLMLVKFKKYWESYSVILSIAIDLDPRYKLKFVKFCFSKLHPEEIANEKVKVIEHNLQLLFKEYLIPSTTTSLSGDHACSSGSNEMRDAFDEFDEFESQLESSIGKTQLDTYLEEATLVRKTNPNLDVLGFWKDNMHRYPELSLMARDVLSIPLTTVASESTFSIGGRVIGRFRSSILLANAEAKLCTRDWVCGREDLDDGSESDEEDEIVVDLQPYLAKLRGKTLSGLGL
;
A
#
# COMPACT_ATOMS: atom_id res chain seq x y z
N MET A 1 -4.07 -11.19 18.76
CA MET A 1 -5.00 -12.05 19.50
C MET A 1 -4.64 -13.51 19.25
N LEU A 2 -4.84 -14.04 18.04
CA LEU A 2 -4.44 -15.41 17.68
C LEU A 2 -2.94 -15.74 17.92
N LEU A 3 -1.99 -14.89 17.52
CA LEU A 3 -0.56 -15.16 17.76
C LEU A 3 -0.17 -15.13 19.24
N GLU A 4 -0.82 -14.30 20.06
CA GLU A 4 -0.59 -14.29 21.52
C GLU A 4 -1.24 -15.51 22.18
N GLU A 5 -2.37 -16.00 21.67
CA GLU A 5 -2.97 -17.28 22.10
C GLU A 5 -2.07 -18.47 21.75
N GLN A 6 -1.50 -18.51 20.53
CA GLN A 6 -0.60 -19.58 20.11
C GLN A 6 0.72 -19.58 20.88
N LYS A 7 1.27 -18.39 21.18
CA LYS A 7 2.42 -18.25 22.08
C LYS A 7 2.12 -18.83 23.46
N ASN A 8 0.91 -18.65 23.97
CA ASN A 8 0.49 -19.17 25.27
C ASN A 8 -0.08 -20.60 25.20
N SER A 9 0.09 -21.30 24.07
CA SER A 9 -0.36 -22.69 23.94
C SER A 9 0.50 -23.64 24.81
N GLY A 10 -0.11 -24.73 25.27
CA GLY A 10 0.59 -25.76 26.05
C GLY A 10 1.51 -26.66 25.22
N ASP A 11 1.43 -26.56 23.88
CA ASP A 11 2.32 -27.28 22.96
C ASP A 11 3.62 -26.49 22.79
N SER A 12 4.73 -27.11 23.18
CA SER A 12 6.06 -26.48 23.12
C SER A 12 6.44 -26.01 21.71
N VAL A 13 6.06 -26.75 20.66
CA VAL A 13 6.40 -26.41 19.27
C VAL A 13 5.54 -25.26 18.78
N MET A 14 4.24 -25.28 19.11
CA MET A 14 3.32 -24.20 18.72
C MET A 14 3.60 -22.90 19.49
N SER A 15 3.96 -23.00 20.77
CA SER A 15 4.40 -21.86 21.58
C SER A 15 5.69 -21.24 21.04
N GLU A 16 6.68 -22.05 20.68
CA GLU A 16 7.93 -21.59 20.07
C GLU A 16 7.67 -20.90 18.71
N ARG A 17 6.90 -21.54 17.82
CA ARG A 17 6.54 -20.97 16.51
C ARG A 17 5.71 -19.70 16.64
N GLY A 18 4.71 -19.69 17.52
CA GLY A 18 3.88 -18.52 17.81
C GLY A 18 4.72 -17.34 18.30
N THR A 19 5.71 -17.61 19.17
CA THR A 19 6.64 -16.58 19.67
C THR A 19 7.48 -15.99 18.54
N LEU A 20 8.08 -16.84 17.69
CA LEU A 20 8.90 -16.39 16.55
C LEU A 20 8.09 -15.57 15.55
N MET A 21 6.87 -16.01 15.23
CA MET A 21 5.97 -15.27 14.33
C MET A 21 5.54 -13.94 14.93
N LEU A 22 5.25 -13.90 16.24
CA LEU A 22 4.85 -12.69 16.94
C LEU A 22 5.97 -11.63 16.94
N VAL A 23 7.23 -12.04 17.15
CA VAL A 23 8.39 -11.13 17.08
C VAL A 23 8.51 -10.50 15.69
N LYS A 24 8.41 -11.31 14.64
CA LYS A 24 8.41 -10.81 13.25
C LYS A 24 7.23 -9.86 13.02
N PHE A 25 6.02 -10.27 13.41
CA PHE A 25 4.82 -9.46 13.25
C PHE A 25 4.96 -8.10 13.93
N LYS A 26 5.40 -8.04 15.19
CA LYS A 26 5.57 -6.77 15.92
C LYS A 26 6.51 -5.82 15.19
N LYS A 27 7.64 -6.34 14.69
CA LYS A 27 8.60 -5.55 13.89
C LYS A 27 7.96 -4.97 12.62
N TYR A 28 7.20 -5.78 11.88
CA TYR A 28 6.49 -5.32 10.69
C TYR A 28 5.39 -4.32 11.06
N TRP A 29 4.59 -4.62 12.08
CA TRP A 29 3.49 -3.80 12.54
C TRP A 29 3.95 -2.40 12.96
N GLU A 30 5.05 -2.30 13.71
CA GLU A 30 5.62 -1.00 14.09
C GLU A 30 6.02 -0.17 12.88
N SER A 31 6.51 -0.81 11.81
CA SER A 31 6.97 -0.14 10.59
C SER A 31 5.83 0.31 9.68
N TYR A 32 4.77 -0.50 9.52
CA TYR A 32 3.68 -0.26 8.56
C TYR A 32 2.40 0.30 9.19
N SER A 33 2.27 0.30 10.52
CA SER A 33 1.04 0.76 11.20
C SER A 33 0.67 2.20 10.87
N VAL A 34 1.63 3.09 10.63
CA VAL A 34 1.36 4.48 10.28
C VAL A 34 0.71 4.58 8.90
N ILE A 35 1.32 4.00 7.86
CA ILE A 35 0.78 4.07 6.50
C ILE A 35 -0.56 3.33 6.38
N LEU A 36 -0.73 2.21 7.10
CA LEU A 36 -2.01 1.51 7.20
C LEU A 36 -3.10 2.39 7.83
N SER A 37 -2.75 3.14 8.86
CA SER A 37 -3.70 4.04 9.53
C SER A 37 -4.08 5.22 8.62
N ILE A 38 -3.11 5.79 7.90
CA ILE A 38 -3.36 6.83 6.90
C ILE A 38 -4.29 6.30 5.79
N ALA A 39 -4.09 5.08 5.31
CA ALA A 39 -4.97 4.46 4.33
C ALA A 39 -6.41 4.29 4.86
N ILE A 40 -6.58 3.93 6.13
CA ILE A 40 -7.89 3.87 6.80
C ILE A 40 -8.51 5.27 6.92
N ASP A 41 -7.70 6.28 7.23
CA ASP A 41 -8.17 7.66 7.35
C ASP A 41 -8.72 8.21 6.02
N LEU A 42 -8.14 7.76 4.92
CA LEU A 42 -8.56 8.04 3.55
C LEU A 42 -9.73 7.17 3.07
N ASP A 43 -10.20 6.20 3.86
CA ASP A 43 -11.45 5.50 3.57
C ASP A 43 -12.63 6.33 4.13
N PRO A 44 -13.56 6.81 3.29
CA PRO A 44 -14.66 7.68 3.69
C PRO A 44 -15.63 7.03 4.70
N ARG A 45 -15.56 5.71 4.90
CA ARG A 45 -16.39 4.98 5.88
C ARG A 45 -15.82 5.02 7.30
N TYR A 46 -14.51 5.20 7.44
CA TYR A 46 -13.79 4.98 8.70
C TYR A 46 -13.25 6.28 9.29
N LYS A 47 -12.34 6.94 8.56
CA LYS A 47 -11.61 8.14 9.01
C LYS A 47 -10.91 7.94 10.38
N LEU A 48 -10.42 9.04 10.96
CA LEU A 48 -9.65 9.05 12.22
C LEU A 48 -10.38 8.42 13.42
N LYS A 49 -11.72 8.43 13.40
CA LYS A 49 -12.54 7.82 14.47
C LYS A 49 -12.29 6.32 14.57
N PHE A 50 -12.13 5.63 13.45
CA PHE A 50 -11.87 4.19 13.45
C PHE A 50 -10.45 3.86 13.89
N VAL A 51 -9.46 4.66 13.46
CA VAL A 51 -8.08 4.53 13.92
C VAL A 51 -7.99 4.69 15.43
N LYS A 52 -8.62 5.72 15.99
CA LYS A 52 -8.76 5.92 17.45
C LYS A 52 -9.36 4.69 18.15
N PHE A 53 -10.44 4.14 17.58
CA PHE A 53 -11.07 2.93 18.10
C PHE A 53 -10.09 1.73 18.08
N CYS A 54 -9.37 1.49 16.99
CA CYS A 54 -8.40 0.40 16.89
C CYS A 54 -7.28 0.53 17.93
N PHE A 55 -6.65 1.70 18.06
CA PHE A 55 -5.57 1.89 19.03
C PHE A 55 -6.05 1.76 20.48
N SER A 56 -7.28 2.18 20.79
CA SER A 56 -7.88 2.01 22.13
C SER A 56 -8.07 0.53 22.54
N LYS A 57 -8.12 -0.39 21.57
CA LYS A 57 -8.21 -1.83 21.83
C LYS A 57 -6.84 -2.50 21.95
N LEU A 58 -5.80 -1.88 21.42
CA LEU A 58 -4.45 -2.44 21.35
C LEU A 58 -3.54 -1.93 22.46
N HIS A 59 -3.78 -0.70 22.95
CA HIS A 59 -2.91 -0.03 23.92
C HIS A 59 -3.73 0.66 25.02
N PRO A 60 -3.10 0.92 26.19
CA PRO A 60 -3.64 1.86 27.17
C PRO A 60 -3.94 3.22 26.56
N GLU A 61 -4.92 3.93 27.10
CA GLU A 61 -5.47 5.17 26.55
C GLU A 61 -4.39 6.23 26.24
N GLU A 62 -3.43 6.43 27.14
CA GLU A 62 -2.33 7.39 26.95
C GLU A 62 -1.49 7.10 25.69
N ILE A 63 -1.07 5.85 25.53
CA ILE A 63 -0.25 5.40 24.38
C ILE A 63 -1.09 5.43 23.10
N ALA A 64 -2.36 5.03 23.18
CA ALA A 64 -3.28 5.08 22.05
C ALA A 64 -3.45 6.52 21.53
N ASN A 65 -3.65 7.48 22.44
CA ASN A 65 -3.78 8.90 22.09
C ASN A 65 -2.50 9.46 21.47
N GLU A 66 -1.33 9.10 21.99
CA GLU A 66 -0.04 9.49 21.40
C GLU A 66 0.11 8.94 19.97
N LYS A 67 -0.18 7.66 19.75
CA LYS A 67 -0.13 7.02 18.43
C LYS A 67 -1.06 7.70 17.43
N VAL A 68 -2.28 8.02 17.84
CA VAL A 68 -3.25 8.73 17.00
C VAL A 68 -2.75 10.12 16.63
N LYS A 69 -2.17 10.88 17.57
CA LYS A 69 -1.59 12.21 17.27
C LYS A 69 -0.45 12.10 16.25
N VAL A 70 0.40 11.07 16.37
CA VAL A 70 1.46 10.80 15.40
C VAL A 70 0.86 10.54 14.01
N ILE A 71 -0.21 9.77 13.92
CA ILE A 71 -0.88 9.47 12.63
C ILE A 71 -1.49 10.74 12.02
N GLU A 72 -2.24 11.51 12.80
CA GLU A 72 -2.84 12.77 12.37
C GLU A 72 -1.78 13.77 11.88
N HIS A 73 -0.67 13.89 12.61
CA HIS A 73 0.47 14.71 12.21
C HIS A 73 1.11 14.23 10.90
N ASN A 74 1.34 12.92 10.73
CA ASN A 74 1.91 12.37 9.50
C ASN A 74 0.96 12.52 8.30
N LEU A 75 -0.35 12.36 8.51
CA LEU A 75 -1.37 12.59 7.47
C LEU A 75 -1.33 14.05 6.98
N GLN A 76 -1.24 15.01 7.90
CA GLN A 76 -1.11 16.43 7.55
C GLN A 76 0.22 16.75 6.86
N LEU A 77 1.34 16.19 7.34
CA LEU A 77 2.63 16.35 6.69
C LEU A 77 2.62 15.79 5.27
N LEU A 78 2.08 14.58 5.08
CA LEU A 78 1.96 13.96 3.78
C LEU A 78 1.11 14.83 2.84
N PHE A 79 -0.04 15.30 3.29
CA PHE A 79 -0.91 16.16 2.49
C PHE A 79 -0.23 17.47 2.06
N LYS A 80 0.60 18.07 2.93
CA LYS A 80 1.38 19.27 2.58
C LYS A 80 2.32 19.07 1.40
N GLU A 81 2.89 17.88 1.23
CA GLU A 81 3.74 17.57 0.06
C GLU A 81 2.95 17.62 -1.26
N TYR A 82 1.65 17.31 -1.22
CA TYR A 82 0.77 17.39 -2.40
C TYR A 82 0.24 18.80 -2.68
N LEU A 83 0.38 19.74 -1.73
CA LEU A 83 0.06 21.16 -1.94
C LEU A 83 1.15 21.91 -2.71
N ILE A 84 2.35 21.34 -2.82
CA ILE A 84 3.43 21.95 -3.60
C ILE A 84 3.07 21.76 -5.08
N PRO A 85 2.95 22.84 -5.87
CA PRO A 85 2.68 22.73 -7.29
C PRO A 85 3.81 21.92 -7.91
N SER A 86 3.52 20.69 -8.35
CA SER A 86 4.42 19.95 -9.20
C SER A 86 4.56 20.75 -10.49
N THR A 87 5.69 21.43 -10.64
CA THR A 87 6.08 22.10 -11.88
C THR A 87 5.89 21.13 -13.05
N THR A 88 4.94 21.48 -13.93
CA THR A 88 4.77 21.02 -15.32
C THR A 88 4.54 19.53 -15.58
N THR A 89 3.29 19.16 -15.90
CA THR A 89 3.00 18.26 -17.04
C THR A 89 1.61 18.54 -17.62
N SER A 90 1.40 19.76 -18.12
CA SER A 90 0.32 20.04 -19.06
C SER A 90 0.93 20.03 -20.45
N LEU A 91 0.79 18.92 -21.17
CA LEU A 91 1.12 18.88 -22.60
C LEU A 91 0.09 19.74 -23.34
N SER A 92 0.59 20.79 -23.98
CA SER A 92 -0.16 21.75 -24.78
C SER A 92 -0.87 21.11 -25.96
N GLY A 93 -2.06 21.62 -26.26
CA GLY A 93 -2.65 21.63 -27.60
C GLY A 93 -3.25 23.01 -27.84
N ASP A 94 -2.50 23.86 -28.53
CA ASP A 94 -2.88 25.22 -28.93
C ASP A 94 -4.17 25.25 -29.77
N HIS A 95 -4.96 26.32 -29.63
CA HIS A 95 -5.42 27.13 -30.76
C HIS A 95 -5.86 28.52 -30.28
N ALA A 96 -5.16 29.55 -30.77
CA ALA A 96 -5.47 30.96 -30.58
C ALA A 96 -6.59 31.43 -31.52
N CYS A 97 -7.55 32.22 -31.00
CA CYS A 97 -7.92 33.58 -31.45
C CYS A 97 -9.38 33.95 -31.06
N SER A 98 -9.56 35.10 -30.41
CA SER A 98 -10.64 36.09 -30.63
C SER A 98 -10.47 37.19 -29.57
N SER A 99 -9.94 38.35 -29.94
CA SER A 99 -10.71 39.56 -30.31
C SER A 99 -11.49 40.14 -29.12
N GLY A 100 -11.09 41.34 -28.71
CA GLY A 100 -11.57 42.00 -27.52
C GLY A 100 -13.08 42.29 -27.50
N SER A 101 -13.66 42.03 -26.34
CA SER A 101 -14.81 42.74 -25.80
C SER A 101 -14.46 43.12 -24.36
N ASN A 102 -14.55 44.41 -24.02
CA ASN A 102 -14.64 44.85 -22.63
C ASN A 102 -16.00 44.35 -22.12
N GLU A 103 -16.05 43.13 -21.63
CA GLU A 103 -17.22 42.62 -20.92
C GLU A 103 -17.14 43.09 -19.48
N MET A 104 -18.18 43.82 -19.07
CA MET A 104 -18.48 44.15 -17.69
C MET A 104 -18.41 42.85 -16.90
N ARG A 105 -17.47 42.75 -15.94
CA ARG A 105 -17.35 41.59 -15.03
C ARG A 105 -18.76 41.24 -14.51
N ASP A 106 -19.18 40.00 -14.68
CA ASP A 106 -20.52 39.57 -14.30
C ASP A 106 -20.63 39.66 -12.77
N ALA A 107 -21.81 40.03 -12.26
CA ALA A 107 -22.05 40.05 -10.81
C ALA A 107 -21.87 38.66 -10.20
N PHE A 108 -22.03 37.61 -11.00
CA PHE A 108 -21.68 36.24 -10.63
C PHE A 108 -20.17 36.02 -10.49
N ASP A 109 -19.33 36.59 -11.36
CA ASP A 109 -17.86 36.49 -11.22
C ASP A 109 -17.37 37.22 -9.95
N GLU A 110 -17.98 38.37 -9.62
CA GLU A 110 -17.67 39.12 -8.39
C GLU A 110 -18.14 38.37 -7.12
N PHE A 111 -19.26 37.63 -7.23
CA PHE A 111 -19.73 36.76 -6.15
C PHE A 111 -18.82 35.53 -5.96
N ASP A 112 -18.36 34.90 -7.04
CA ASP A 112 -17.40 33.77 -7.00
C ASP A 112 -16.04 34.23 -6.41
N GLU A 113 -15.60 35.44 -6.73
CA GLU A 113 -14.39 36.05 -6.17
C GLU A 113 -14.57 36.41 -4.68
N PHE A 114 -15.79 36.74 -4.25
CA PHE A 114 -16.13 36.97 -2.83
C PHE A 114 -16.24 35.65 -2.04
N GLU A 115 -16.87 34.61 -2.59
CA GLU A 115 -16.99 33.29 -1.97
C GLU A 115 -15.61 32.65 -1.80
N SER A 116 -14.77 32.69 -2.83
CA SER A 116 -13.37 32.22 -2.74
C SER A 116 -12.53 33.02 -1.74
N GLN A 117 -12.76 34.33 -1.58
CA GLN A 117 -12.14 35.13 -0.51
C GLN A 117 -12.64 34.73 0.89
N LEU A 118 -13.91 34.39 1.03
CA LEU A 118 -14.49 33.91 2.29
C LEU A 118 -13.94 32.53 2.67
N GLU A 119 -13.84 31.60 1.71
CA GLU A 119 -13.25 30.28 1.91
C GLU A 119 -11.74 30.34 2.22
N SER A 120 -11.01 31.22 1.53
CA SER A 120 -9.62 31.54 1.82
C SER A 120 -9.44 32.12 3.23
N SER A 121 -10.39 32.94 3.70
CA SER A 121 -10.38 33.48 5.06
C SER A 121 -10.62 32.44 6.16
N ILE A 122 -11.25 31.30 5.81
CA ILE A 122 -11.54 30.19 6.73
C ILE A 122 -10.34 29.24 6.91
N GLY A 123 -9.34 29.28 6.02
CA GLY A 123 -8.05 28.61 6.20
C GLY A 123 -8.10 27.08 6.36
N LYS A 124 -9.25 26.44 6.11
CA LYS A 124 -9.40 24.99 6.17
C LYS A 124 -8.82 24.35 4.92
N THR A 125 -7.96 23.36 5.11
CA THR A 125 -7.44 22.59 3.99
C THR A 125 -8.49 21.60 3.47
N GLN A 126 -8.34 21.11 2.24
CA GLN A 126 -9.20 20.04 1.72
C GLN A 126 -9.23 18.81 2.63
N LEU A 127 -8.08 18.49 3.24
CA LEU A 127 -7.98 17.43 4.23
C LEU A 127 -8.86 17.71 5.45
N ASP A 128 -8.83 18.92 5.99
CA ASP A 128 -9.66 19.29 7.15
C ASP A 128 -11.15 19.19 6.81
N THR A 129 -11.56 19.73 5.67
CA THR A 129 -12.94 19.62 5.17
C THR A 129 -13.38 18.17 5.04
N TYR A 130 -12.55 17.32 4.42
CA TYR A 130 -12.83 15.89 4.32
C TYR A 130 -12.92 15.22 5.70
N LEU A 131 -12.04 15.53 6.64
CA LEU A 131 -12.05 14.91 7.98
C LEU A 131 -13.26 15.34 8.82
N GLU A 132 -13.75 16.57 8.64
CA GLU A 132 -14.95 17.10 9.30
C GLU A 132 -16.25 16.48 8.77
N GLU A 133 -16.28 16.08 7.50
CA GLU A 133 -17.47 15.50 6.88
C GLU A 133 -17.92 14.18 7.52
N ALA A 134 -19.23 13.95 7.46
CA ALA A 134 -19.83 12.71 7.94
C ALA A 134 -19.22 11.49 7.23
N THR A 135 -18.97 10.43 8.00
CA THR A 135 -18.49 9.16 7.42
C THR A 135 -19.64 8.46 6.70
N LEU A 136 -19.31 7.77 5.61
CA LEU A 136 -20.27 6.91 4.93
C LEU A 136 -20.63 5.73 5.83
N VAL A 137 -21.93 5.46 5.97
CA VAL A 137 -22.41 4.34 6.79
C VAL A 137 -21.98 3.03 6.14
N ARG A 138 -21.06 2.32 6.80
CA ARG A 138 -20.51 1.03 6.32
C ARG A 138 -21.58 -0.01 5.97
N LYS A 139 -22.70 -0.04 6.72
CA LYS A 139 -23.81 -0.98 6.48
C LYS A 139 -24.51 -0.73 5.14
N THR A 140 -24.61 0.53 4.72
CA THR A 140 -25.23 0.91 3.43
C THR A 140 -24.23 0.80 2.28
N ASN A 141 -22.93 0.91 2.57
CA ASN A 141 -21.84 0.89 1.59
C ASN A 141 -20.81 -0.23 1.87
N PRO A 142 -21.21 -1.52 1.86
CA PRO A 142 -20.30 -2.61 2.18
C PRO A 142 -19.23 -2.80 1.10
N ASN A 143 -19.61 -2.67 -0.17
CA ASN A 143 -18.76 -2.90 -1.34
C ASN A 143 -18.31 -1.59 -1.99
N LEU A 144 -18.06 -0.56 -1.17
CA LEU A 144 -17.57 0.72 -1.69
C LEU A 144 -16.21 0.53 -2.37
N ASP A 145 -16.14 0.88 -3.65
CA ASP A 145 -14.87 1.09 -4.32
C ASP A 145 -14.27 2.41 -3.83
N VAL A 146 -13.29 2.31 -2.94
CA VAL A 146 -12.66 3.48 -2.31
C VAL A 146 -11.85 4.28 -3.34
N LEU A 147 -11.20 3.61 -4.30
CA LEU A 147 -10.47 4.31 -5.37
C LEU A 147 -11.44 4.98 -6.35
N GLY A 148 -12.55 4.31 -6.67
CA GLY A 148 -13.66 4.88 -7.43
C GLY A 148 -14.25 6.13 -6.75
N PHE A 149 -14.47 6.07 -5.42
CA PHE A 149 -14.91 7.23 -4.65
C PHE A 149 -13.98 8.43 -4.81
N TRP A 150 -12.66 8.23 -4.66
CA TRP A 150 -11.68 9.32 -4.83
C TRP A 150 -11.61 9.83 -6.27
N LYS A 151 -11.78 8.95 -7.25
CA LYS A 151 -11.85 9.33 -8.66
C LYS A 151 -13.06 10.24 -8.94
N ASP A 152 -14.23 9.90 -8.41
CA ASP A 152 -15.46 10.68 -8.62
C ASP A 152 -15.41 12.02 -7.87
N ASN A 153 -14.74 12.07 -6.72
CA ASN A 153 -14.59 13.27 -5.87
C ASN A 153 -13.35 14.12 -6.19
N MET A 154 -12.62 13.82 -7.26
CA MET A 154 -11.41 14.54 -7.65
C MET A 154 -11.65 16.03 -7.93
N HIS A 155 -12.83 16.39 -8.43
CA HIS A 155 -13.22 17.79 -8.65
C HIS A 155 -13.38 18.58 -7.34
N ARG A 156 -13.72 17.90 -6.24
CA ARG A 156 -13.94 18.48 -4.92
C ARG A 156 -12.67 18.48 -4.07
N TYR A 157 -11.84 17.46 -4.23
CA TYR A 157 -10.56 17.34 -3.52
C TYR A 157 -9.42 16.93 -4.47
N PRO A 158 -8.92 17.83 -5.34
CA PRO A 158 -7.93 17.47 -6.34
C PRO A 158 -6.63 16.92 -5.74
N GLU A 159 -6.01 17.62 -4.80
CA GLU A 159 -4.74 17.22 -4.18
C GLU A 159 -4.94 16.01 -3.25
N LEU A 160 -6.06 15.98 -2.51
CA LEU A 160 -6.34 14.88 -1.58
C LEU A 160 -6.62 13.58 -2.33
N SER A 161 -7.30 13.63 -3.48
CA SER A 161 -7.60 12.45 -4.29
C SER A 161 -6.33 11.86 -4.92
N LEU A 162 -5.35 12.70 -5.29
CA LEU A 162 -4.04 12.25 -5.73
C LEU A 162 -3.28 11.52 -4.60
N MET A 163 -3.22 12.13 -3.41
CA MET A 163 -2.64 11.49 -2.24
C MET A 163 -3.33 10.17 -1.91
N ALA A 164 -4.67 10.15 -1.96
CA ALA A 164 -5.46 8.97 -1.66
C ALA A 164 -5.17 7.83 -2.64
N ARG A 165 -5.13 8.12 -3.94
CA ARG A 165 -4.75 7.16 -4.98
C ARG A 165 -3.38 6.55 -4.69
N ASP A 166 -2.38 7.38 -4.40
CA ASP A 166 -1.00 6.93 -4.24
C ASP A 166 -0.83 6.10 -2.96
N VAL A 167 -1.47 6.49 -1.85
CA VAL A 167 -1.44 5.73 -0.59
C VAL A 167 -2.22 4.41 -0.69
N LEU A 168 -3.44 4.45 -1.22
CA LEU A 168 -4.31 3.26 -1.28
C LEU A 168 -3.83 2.23 -2.31
N SER A 169 -2.96 2.62 -3.25
CA SER A 169 -2.33 1.71 -4.21
C SER A 169 -1.12 0.96 -3.64
N ILE A 170 -0.67 1.28 -2.43
CA ILE A 170 0.48 0.60 -1.81
C ILE A 170 0.09 -0.86 -1.49
N PRO A 171 0.77 -1.87 -2.06
CA PRO A 171 0.49 -3.25 -1.73
C PRO A 171 0.88 -3.55 -0.28
N LEU A 172 -0.10 -3.98 0.52
CA LEU A 172 0.09 -4.24 1.96
C LEU A 172 0.81 -5.54 2.27
N THR A 173 0.92 -6.46 1.30
CA THR A 173 1.56 -7.76 1.53
C THR A 173 2.64 -8.04 0.49
N THR A 174 3.78 -8.52 0.98
CA THR A 174 4.83 -9.14 0.14
C THR A 174 4.39 -10.51 -0.40
N VAL A 175 3.27 -11.06 0.06
CA VAL A 175 2.72 -12.33 -0.46
C VAL A 175 2.38 -12.21 -1.94
N ALA A 176 1.99 -11.01 -2.41
CA ALA A 176 1.84 -10.75 -3.84
C ALA A 176 3.16 -10.91 -4.59
N SER A 177 4.29 -10.45 -4.05
CA SER A 177 5.59 -10.65 -4.71
C SER A 177 6.04 -12.11 -4.65
N GLU A 178 5.83 -12.83 -3.55
CA GLU A 178 6.12 -14.28 -3.47
C GLU A 178 5.24 -15.10 -4.43
N SER A 179 3.96 -14.76 -4.60
CA SER A 179 3.09 -15.36 -5.62
C SER A 179 3.56 -15.01 -7.03
N THR A 180 3.96 -13.76 -7.28
CA THR A 180 4.54 -13.34 -8.57
C THR A 180 5.88 -14.02 -8.84
N PHE A 181 6.71 -14.26 -7.82
CA PHE A 181 7.95 -15.04 -7.92
C PHE A 181 7.70 -16.53 -8.08
N SER A 182 6.65 -17.08 -7.46
CA SER A 182 6.22 -18.47 -7.64
C SER A 182 5.70 -18.71 -9.05
N ILE A 183 4.83 -17.81 -9.54
CA ILE A 183 4.39 -17.78 -10.95
C ILE A 183 5.61 -17.55 -11.86
N GLY A 184 6.51 -16.65 -11.50
CA GLY A 184 7.76 -16.40 -12.23
C GLY A 184 8.64 -17.64 -12.32
N GLY A 185 8.75 -18.43 -11.25
CA GLY A 185 9.44 -19.72 -11.22
C GLY A 185 8.76 -20.79 -12.09
N ARG A 186 7.42 -20.74 -12.23
CA ARG A 186 6.68 -21.61 -13.17
C ARG A 186 6.88 -21.16 -14.63
N VAL A 187 6.88 -19.86 -14.90
CA VAL A 187 7.08 -19.26 -16.24
C VAL A 187 8.53 -19.41 -16.71
N ILE A 188 9.48 -19.43 -15.77
CA ILE A 188 10.90 -19.72 -15.97
C ILE A 188 11.15 -21.18 -15.60
N GLY A 189 10.52 -22.11 -16.33
CA GLY A 189 10.57 -23.55 -16.03
C GLY A 189 11.97 -24.18 -16.00
N ARG A 190 12.04 -25.43 -15.50
CA ARG A 190 13.25 -26.23 -15.17
C ARG A 190 14.31 -26.42 -16.28
N PHE A 191 14.09 -25.94 -17.52
CA PHE A 191 14.96 -26.16 -18.68
C PHE A 191 15.66 -24.90 -19.24
N ARG A 192 15.72 -23.78 -18.48
CA ARG A 192 16.40 -22.55 -18.94
C ARG A 192 17.44 -22.00 -17.99
N SER A 193 18.38 -22.84 -17.56
CA SER A 193 19.60 -22.45 -16.83
C SER A 193 20.53 -21.48 -17.61
N SER A 194 20.12 -20.98 -18.78
CA SER A 194 20.91 -20.12 -19.67
C SER A 194 20.23 -18.79 -20.02
N ILE A 195 19.10 -18.42 -19.40
CA ILE A 195 18.54 -17.08 -19.61
C ILE A 195 19.30 -16.09 -18.70
N LEU A 196 19.79 -14.99 -19.27
CA LEU A 196 20.36 -13.90 -18.48
C LEU A 196 19.25 -13.24 -17.65
N LEU A 197 19.58 -12.82 -16.42
CA LEU A 197 18.65 -12.23 -15.47
C LEU A 197 17.83 -11.08 -16.08
N ALA A 198 18.48 -10.22 -16.87
CA ALA A 198 17.84 -9.11 -17.58
C ALA A 198 16.78 -9.55 -18.61
N ASN A 199 16.97 -10.70 -19.26
CA ASN A 199 16.02 -11.23 -20.24
C ASN A 199 14.85 -11.94 -19.56
N ALA A 200 15.05 -12.49 -18.36
CA ALA A 200 13.98 -13.02 -17.53
C ALA A 200 13.09 -11.90 -16.99
N GLU A 201 13.70 -10.82 -16.49
CA GLU A 201 13.02 -9.63 -16.01
C GLU A 201 12.20 -8.98 -17.14
N ALA A 202 12.82 -8.71 -18.29
CA ALA A 202 12.12 -8.16 -19.45
C ALA A 202 10.90 -9.02 -19.84
N LYS A 203 11.05 -10.35 -19.86
CA LYS A 203 9.95 -11.26 -20.19
C LYS A 203 8.84 -11.25 -19.13
N LEU A 204 9.19 -11.17 -17.85
CA LEU A 204 8.21 -11.07 -16.77
C LEU A 204 7.45 -9.75 -16.83
N CYS A 205 8.15 -8.62 -16.98
CA CYS A 205 7.56 -7.29 -17.08
C CYS A 205 6.69 -7.16 -18.34
N THR A 206 7.12 -7.65 -19.51
CA THR A 206 6.31 -7.62 -20.73
C THR A 206 5.05 -8.49 -20.58
N ARG A 207 5.14 -9.65 -19.94
CA ARG A 207 3.96 -10.49 -19.70
C ARG A 207 2.98 -9.83 -18.73
N ASP A 208 3.48 -9.27 -17.64
CA ASP A 208 2.66 -8.57 -16.64
C ASP A 208 1.94 -7.36 -17.26
N TRP A 209 2.63 -6.63 -18.13
CA TRP A 209 2.09 -5.50 -18.88
C TRP A 209 1.06 -5.89 -19.94
N VAL A 210 1.28 -6.99 -20.67
CA VAL A 210 0.41 -7.40 -21.80
C VAL A 210 -0.81 -8.21 -21.36
N CYS A 211 -0.69 -9.03 -20.32
CA CYS A 211 -1.70 -10.02 -19.93
C CYS A 211 -2.33 -9.73 -18.55
N GLY A 212 -2.37 -8.47 -18.11
CA GLY A 212 -2.78 -8.04 -16.76
C GLY A 212 -3.63 -9.06 -15.98
N ARG A 213 -3.02 -9.66 -14.95
CA ARG A 213 -3.57 -10.69 -14.03
C ARG A 213 -4.78 -11.49 -14.54
N GLU A 214 -4.68 -12.12 -15.70
CA GLU A 214 -5.61 -13.18 -16.07
C GLU A 214 -5.27 -14.44 -15.27
N ASP A 215 -6.21 -14.88 -14.42
CA ASP A 215 -6.10 -16.13 -13.66
C ASP A 215 -6.04 -17.29 -14.65
N LEU A 216 -4.93 -18.04 -14.61
CA LEU A 216 -4.82 -19.32 -15.31
C LEU A 216 -5.67 -20.34 -14.54
N ASP A 217 -6.96 -20.36 -14.82
CA ASP A 217 -7.75 -21.59 -14.72
C ASP A 217 -7.39 -22.46 -15.93
N ASP A 218 -6.29 -23.19 -15.83
CA ASP A 218 -6.08 -24.37 -16.67
C ASP A 218 -5.87 -25.57 -15.76
N GLY A 219 -6.81 -26.50 -15.86
CA GLY A 219 -6.96 -27.63 -14.98
C GLY A 219 -5.78 -28.59 -15.07
N SER A 220 -5.00 -28.63 -13.99
CA SER A 220 -4.42 -29.87 -13.51
C SER A 220 -4.28 -29.76 -12.00
N GLU A 221 -5.31 -30.22 -11.28
CA GLU A 221 -5.15 -30.66 -9.90
C GLU A 221 -4.07 -31.76 -9.89
N SER A 222 -2.90 -31.41 -9.36
CA SER A 222 -2.02 -32.37 -8.71
C SER A 222 -1.49 -31.68 -7.47
N ASP A 223 -2.27 -31.79 -6.39
CA ASP A 223 -1.80 -31.60 -5.03
C ASP A 223 -0.76 -32.68 -4.73
N GLU A 224 0.47 -32.45 -5.18
CA GLU A 224 1.64 -33.04 -4.54
C GLU A 224 2.33 -31.91 -3.77
N GLU A 225 2.04 -31.85 -2.47
CA GLU A 225 2.92 -31.18 -1.51
C GLU A 225 4.26 -31.93 -1.55
N ASP A 226 5.15 -31.52 -2.46
CA ASP A 226 6.53 -31.96 -2.46
C ASP A 226 7.19 -31.44 -1.18
N GLU A 227 7.22 -32.29 -0.14
CA GLU A 227 8.11 -32.15 1.00
C GLU A 227 9.54 -32.01 0.45
N ILE A 228 10.12 -30.81 0.53
CA ILE A 228 11.48 -30.55 0.07
C ILE A 228 12.45 -31.28 1.01
N VAL A 229 12.69 -32.56 0.76
CA VAL A 229 13.79 -33.32 1.36
C VAL A 229 15.06 -32.90 0.65
N VAL A 230 15.77 -31.93 1.22
CA VAL A 230 17.09 -31.52 0.75
C VAL A 230 18.10 -32.64 1.07
N ASP A 231 18.49 -33.42 0.06
CA ASP A 231 19.61 -34.34 0.20
C ASP A 231 20.94 -33.56 0.28
N LEU A 232 21.45 -33.44 1.50
CA LEU A 232 22.69 -32.73 1.83
C LEU A 232 23.95 -33.60 1.62
N GLN A 233 23.83 -34.87 1.23
CA GLN A 233 24.98 -35.77 1.01
C GLN A 233 26.01 -35.22 0.00
N PRO A 234 25.63 -34.60 -1.13
CA PRO A 234 26.59 -34.03 -2.08
C PRO A 234 27.38 -32.85 -1.50
N TYR A 235 26.78 -32.09 -0.58
CA TYR A 235 27.41 -30.95 0.08
C TYR A 235 28.35 -31.39 1.22
N LEU A 236 27.98 -32.44 1.97
CA LEU A 236 28.82 -33.02 3.00
C LEU A 236 30.07 -33.73 2.43
N ALA A 237 29.94 -34.37 1.25
CA ALA A 237 31.09 -34.95 0.55
C ALA A 237 32.11 -33.87 0.12
N LYS A 238 31.62 -32.69 -0.28
CA LYS A 238 32.44 -31.53 -0.69
C LYS A 238 33.15 -30.85 0.50
N LEU A 239 32.59 -30.97 1.71
CA LEU A 239 33.21 -30.50 2.96
C LEU A 239 34.25 -31.49 3.50
N ARG A 240 34.00 -32.81 3.41
CA ARG A 240 35.00 -33.83 3.78
C ARG A 240 36.24 -33.85 2.89
N GLY A 241 36.14 -33.39 1.65
CA GLY A 241 37.29 -33.27 0.73
C GLY A 241 38.22 -32.07 0.99
N LYS A 242 37.89 -31.17 1.92
CA LYS A 242 38.68 -29.93 2.18
C LYS A 242 39.53 -29.97 3.44
N THR A 243 39.57 -31.07 4.19
CA THR A 243 40.33 -31.20 5.45
C THR A 243 41.51 -32.18 5.37
N LEU A 244 42.22 -32.28 4.24
CA LEU A 244 43.49 -33.05 4.15
C LEU A 244 44.54 -32.44 3.19
N SER A 245 44.70 -31.12 3.16
CA SER A 245 45.82 -30.48 2.43
C SER A 245 46.47 -29.35 3.24
N GLY A 246 46.85 -29.66 4.47
CA GLY A 246 47.55 -28.74 5.36
C GLY A 246 48.16 -29.42 6.56
N LEU A 247 49.12 -30.33 6.33
CA LEU A 247 50.13 -30.79 7.30
C LEU A 247 51.24 -31.55 6.53
N GLY A 248 52.48 -31.05 6.62
CA GLY A 248 53.69 -31.54 5.95
C GLY A 248 54.18 -30.53 4.91
N LEU A 249 55.23 -29.74 5.13
CA LEU A 249 56.43 -29.85 5.98
C LEU A 249 56.64 -28.58 6.82
#